data_AF-A0A7J7YI01-F1
#
_entry.id   AF-A0A7J7YI01-F1
#
_cell.length_a   1.000
_cell.length_b   1.000
_cell.length_c   1.000
_cell.angle_alpha   90.00
_cell.angle_beta   90.00
_cell.angle_gamma   90.00
#
_symmetry.space_group_name_H-M   'P 1'
#
loop_
_entity.id
_entity.type
_entity.pdbx_description
1 polymer ?
#
loop_
_entity_poly.entity_id
_entity_poly.type
_entity_poly.pdbx_seq_one_letter_code
_entity_poly.pdbx_strand_id
1 'polypeptide(L)'
;MSLLMSWFALTLGEKITLRLCPTEKETVELLSKVLNGNTLASEALAKVVHQDVAFTDPTLDSLEVTIPHDILGIWVDPIDSTYQYIKGSADVKPNHGIFPSGLQCVTILIGVYDIQTGVPLMGVINQPFVSQDLSTLRWKGHCYWGLSYRGTNIYSLPPLISKRNGSEPQGQLTGNTRSEEESSHVFSAVISTSEKETIKAALSRVCGDRIFRAAGAGYKSLCVVQGLVDVYIFSEDTTFKWDSCAAHAILRAMGGGMVDLKECLARNPERGLDLPQLVYHVENVGASGVDRWANKGGLIAYRSSKQLETFLSLLIQNLPPADTHR
;
A
#
# COMPACT_ATOMS: atom_id res chain seq x y z
N MET A 1 5.74 26.59 -4.43
CA MET A 1 4.27 26.41 -4.48
C MET A 1 3.81 26.12 -3.06
N SER A 2 3.01 26.98 -2.44
CA SER A 2 2.47 26.72 -1.10
C SER A 2 1.33 25.70 -1.24
N LEU A 3 1.56 24.46 -0.81
CA LEU A 3 0.50 23.47 -0.63
C LEU A 3 -0.36 23.96 0.54
N LEU A 4 -1.49 24.59 0.24
CA LEU A 4 -2.46 25.00 1.26
C LEU A 4 -3.23 23.76 1.72
N MET A 5 -2.65 22.95 2.60
CA MET A 5 -3.37 21.86 3.26
C MET A 5 -4.28 22.46 4.33
N SER A 6 -5.58 22.46 4.07
CA SER A 6 -6.61 22.93 4.99
C SER A 6 -7.28 21.73 5.65
N TRP A 7 -7.21 21.61 6.98
CA TRP A 7 -7.92 20.58 7.74
C TRP A 7 -8.97 21.22 8.64
N PHE A 8 -10.06 20.52 8.94
CA PHE A 8 -11.06 21.01 9.89
C PHE A 8 -10.97 20.22 11.19
N ALA A 9 -10.78 20.92 12.30
CA ALA A 9 -10.95 20.37 13.64
C ALA A 9 -12.26 20.92 14.24
N LEU A 10 -13.00 20.03 14.91
CA LEU A 10 -14.19 20.37 15.67
C LEU A 10 -13.86 20.27 17.16
N THR A 11 -13.76 21.43 17.81
CA THR A 11 -13.51 21.53 19.25
C THR A 11 -14.50 22.52 19.81
N LEU A 12 -15.24 22.13 20.86
CA LEU A 12 -16.24 22.97 21.54
C LEU A 12 -17.34 23.53 20.61
N GLY A 13 -17.65 22.83 19.51
CA GLY A 13 -18.67 23.25 18.53
C GLY A 13 -18.18 24.26 17.49
N GLU A 14 -16.95 24.74 17.58
CA GLU A 14 -16.33 25.61 16.59
C GLU A 14 -15.62 24.80 15.50
N LYS A 15 -15.75 25.27 14.24
CA LYS A 15 -14.96 24.75 13.11
C LYS A 15 -13.67 25.55 12.99
N ILE A 16 -12.54 24.92 13.28
CA ILE A 16 -11.22 25.52 13.15
C ILE A 16 -10.60 25.05 11.84
N THR A 17 -10.17 26.01 11.00
CA THR A 17 -9.36 25.72 9.81
C THR A 17 -7.90 25.64 10.20
N LEU A 18 -7.32 24.44 10.14
CA LEU A 18 -5.92 24.16 10.37
C LEU A 18 -5.10 24.48 9.13
N ARG A 19 -4.00 25.20 9.35
CA ARG A 19 -2.96 25.50 8.35
C ARG A 19 -1.61 25.49 9.06
N LEU A 20 -0.55 25.13 8.35
CA LEU A 20 0.80 25.40 8.86
C LEU A 20 1.05 26.90 8.76
N CYS A 21 1.27 27.55 9.91
CA CYS A 21 1.56 28.98 9.94
C CYS A 21 3.02 29.24 9.55
N PRO A 22 3.36 30.45 9.07
CA PRO A 22 4.73 30.82 8.71
C PRO A 22 5.75 30.67 9.85
N THR A 23 5.33 30.81 11.10
CA THR A 23 6.21 30.71 12.27
C THR A 23 5.74 29.65 13.26
N GLU A 24 6.67 29.07 14.03
CA GLU A 24 6.37 28.11 15.09
C GLU A 24 5.38 28.70 16.11
N LYS A 25 5.59 29.96 16.52
CA LYS A 25 4.73 30.67 17.46
C LYS A 25 3.27 30.75 16.99
N GLU A 26 3.05 31.13 15.73
CA GLU A 26 1.70 31.20 15.17
C GLU A 26 1.04 29.81 15.05
N THR A 27 1.83 28.75 14.81
CA THR A 27 1.31 27.37 14.85
C THR A 27 0.93 26.96 16.26
N VAL A 28 1.71 27.34 17.29
CA VAL A 28 1.36 27.11 18.71
C VAL A 28 0.03 27.77 19.07
N GLU A 29 -0.17 29.02 18.67
CA GLU A 29 -1.41 29.77 18.92
C GLU A 29 -2.62 29.08 18.25
N LEU A 30 -2.45 28.58 17.03
CA LEU A 30 -3.51 27.85 16.32
C LEU A 30 -3.83 26.51 16.98
N LEU A 31 -2.81 25.70 17.29
CA LEU A 31 -2.99 24.39 17.94
C LEU A 31 -3.56 24.53 19.35
N SER A 32 -3.22 25.61 20.07
CA SER A 32 -3.76 25.86 21.41
C SER A 32 -5.28 26.03 21.38
N LYS A 33 -5.85 26.60 20.30
CA LYS A 33 -7.31 26.68 20.13
C LYS A 33 -7.96 25.31 19.97
N VAL A 34 -7.31 24.41 19.24
CA VAL A 34 -7.78 23.02 19.03
C VAL A 34 -7.60 22.18 20.31
N LEU A 35 -6.54 22.41 21.07
CA LEU A 35 -6.19 21.61 22.24
C LEU A 35 -6.68 22.23 23.56
N ASN A 36 -7.75 23.03 23.53
CA ASN A 36 -8.39 23.65 24.70
C ASN A 36 -7.40 24.42 25.61
N GLY A 37 -6.48 25.16 25.00
CA GLY A 37 -5.46 25.95 25.71
C GLY A 37 -4.25 25.14 26.20
N ASN A 38 -4.09 23.88 25.79
CA ASN A 38 -2.94 23.08 26.16
C ASN A 38 -1.68 23.53 25.40
N THR A 39 -0.95 24.48 25.98
CA THR A 39 0.26 25.07 25.39
C THR A 39 1.39 24.06 25.27
N LEU A 40 1.61 23.19 26.26
CA LEU A 40 2.67 22.18 26.22
C LEU A 40 2.54 21.23 25.02
N ALA A 41 1.34 20.71 24.78
CA ALA A 41 1.08 19.85 23.63
C ALA A 41 1.19 20.63 22.31
N SER A 42 0.74 21.88 22.30
CA SER A 42 0.80 22.75 21.12
C SER A 42 2.24 23.09 20.72
N GLU A 43 3.10 23.43 21.68
CA GLU A 43 4.53 23.68 21.51
C GLU A 43 5.25 22.42 21.01
N ALA A 44 4.99 21.27 21.62
CA ALA A 44 5.61 20.00 21.22
C ALA A 44 5.28 19.64 19.76
N LEU A 45 4.01 19.78 19.34
CA LEU A 45 3.58 19.52 17.97
C LEU A 45 4.12 20.57 16.99
N ALA A 46 4.02 21.86 17.33
CA ALA A 46 4.50 22.97 16.49
C ALA A 46 6.00 22.82 16.18
N LYS A 47 6.80 22.46 17.19
CA LYS A 47 8.23 22.24 17.03
C LYS A 47 8.54 21.15 16.00
N VAL A 48 7.81 20.03 16.01
CA VAL A 48 8.04 18.91 15.09
C VAL A 48 7.60 19.26 13.66
N VAL A 49 6.46 19.94 13.48
CA VAL A 49 5.98 20.30 12.12
C VAL A 49 6.81 21.40 11.44
N HIS A 50 7.53 22.20 12.22
CA HIS A 50 8.47 23.23 11.74
C HIS A 50 9.92 22.73 11.66
N GLN A 51 10.19 21.48 12.05
CA GLN A 51 11.53 20.94 11.98
C GLN A 51 11.89 20.60 10.53
N ASP A 52 12.96 21.21 10.01
CA ASP A 52 13.53 20.84 8.73
C ASP A 52 14.11 19.41 8.79
N VAL A 53 13.76 18.60 7.80
CA VAL A 53 14.27 17.25 7.64
C VAL A 53 15.01 17.15 6.32
N ALA A 54 16.29 16.78 6.38
CA ALA A 54 17.05 16.39 5.20
C ALA A 54 16.90 14.88 4.98
N PHE A 55 16.37 14.50 3.82
CA PHE A 55 16.31 13.12 3.36
C PHE A 55 16.80 13.08 1.91
N THR A 56 17.74 12.20 1.61
CA THR A 56 18.34 12.04 0.28
C THR A 56 18.33 10.56 -0.10
N ASP A 57 18.13 10.29 -1.39
CA ASP A 57 18.27 8.97 -1.98
C ASP A 57 19.15 9.12 -3.22
N PRO A 58 20.38 8.56 -3.23
CA PRO A 58 21.31 8.73 -4.35
C PRO A 58 20.74 8.32 -5.71
N THR A 59 19.79 7.38 -5.72
CA THR A 59 19.12 6.94 -6.95
C THR A 59 18.23 8.05 -7.50
N LEU A 60 17.46 8.71 -6.63
CA LEU A 60 16.63 9.85 -7.01
C LEU A 60 17.46 11.08 -7.36
N ASP A 61 18.57 11.32 -6.66
CA ASP A 61 19.47 12.44 -6.95
C ASP A 61 20.09 12.35 -8.36
N SER A 62 20.25 11.12 -8.87
CA SER A 62 20.77 10.86 -10.23
C SER A 62 19.71 10.88 -11.33
N LEU A 63 18.42 10.99 -10.97
CA LEU A 63 17.32 10.86 -11.90
C LEU A 63 16.92 12.20 -12.51
N GLU A 64 16.97 12.30 -13.83
CA GLU A 64 16.40 13.42 -14.58
C GLU A 64 15.10 13.01 -15.27
N VAL A 65 13.96 13.23 -14.60
CA VAL A 65 12.62 13.05 -15.18
C VAL A 65 11.81 14.31 -14.96
N THR A 66 11.29 14.89 -16.05
CA THR A 66 10.38 16.05 -15.98
C THR A 66 8.96 15.61 -16.30
N ILE A 67 8.05 15.82 -15.35
CA ILE A 67 6.61 15.58 -15.52
C ILE A 67 5.89 16.93 -15.43
N PRO A 68 5.04 17.29 -16.40
CA PRO A 68 4.26 18.53 -16.33
C PRO A 68 3.41 18.57 -15.06
N HIS A 69 3.46 19.67 -14.30
CA HIS A 69 2.76 19.75 -13.01
C HIS A 69 1.23 19.84 -13.15
N ASP A 70 0.75 20.34 -14.30
CA ASP A 70 -0.66 20.54 -14.61
C ASP A 70 -1.43 19.24 -14.88
N ILE A 71 -0.73 18.12 -15.06
CA ILE A 71 -1.35 16.79 -15.19
C ILE A 71 -1.37 16.00 -13.88
N LEU A 72 -0.81 16.53 -12.79
CA LEU A 72 -0.60 15.78 -11.55
C LEU A 72 -1.73 15.99 -10.53
N GLY A 73 -2.36 14.90 -10.12
CA GLY A 73 -3.21 14.82 -8.94
C GLY A 73 -2.50 14.05 -7.83
N ILE A 74 -2.77 14.39 -6.57
CA ILE A 74 -2.14 13.73 -5.41
C ILE A 74 -3.23 13.22 -4.47
N TRP A 75 -3.15 11.95 -4.11
CA TRP A 75 -3.91 11.33 -3.03
C TRP A 75 -2.97 11.09 -1.84
N VAL A 76 -3.42 11.46 -0.64
CA VAL A 76 -2.63 11.34 0.60
C VAL A 76 -3.46 10.60 1.65
N ASP A 77 -2.89 9.52 2.20
CA ASP A 77 -3.29 9.01 3.51
C ASP A 77 -2.20 9.38 4.53
N PRO A 78 -2.48 10.32 5.45
CA PRO A 78 -1.47 10.79 6.39
C PRO A 78 -1.04 9.72 7.39
N ILE A 79 -1.95 8.85 7.83
CA ILE A 79 -1.69 7.78 8.82
C ILE A 79 -2.67 6.63 8.56
N ASP A 80 -2.33 5.76 7.59
CA ASP A 80 -3.05 4.51 7.35
C ASP A 80 -2.93 3.61 8.59
N SER A 81 -3.98 2.81 8.84
CA SER A 81 -4.08 1.93 10.00
C SER A 81 -4.14 2.71 11.33
N THR A 82 -4.93 3.79 11.37
CA THR A 82 -5.10 4.65 12.56
C THR A 82 -5.43 3.86 13.83
N TYR A 83 -6.21 2.77 13.73
CA TYR A 83 -6.48 1.88 14.87
C TYR A 83 -5.18 1.27 15.45
N GLN A 84 -4.27 0.80 14.60
CA GLN A 84 -2.99 0.24 15.06
C GLN A 84 -2.08 1.33 15.63
N TYR A 85 -2.08 2.51 15.02
CA TYR A 85 -1.36 3.69 15.53
C TYR A 85 -1.82 4.04 16.96
N ILE A 86 -3.13 4.12 17.20
CA ILE A 86 -3.69 4.42 18.52
C ILE A 86 -3.45 3.28 19.51
N LYS A 87 -3.57 2.02 19.08
CA LYS A 87 -3.36 0.85 19.95
C LYS A 87 -1.90 0.75 20.42
N GLY A 88 -0.94 1.18 19.60
CA GLY A 88 0.45 1.36 20.03
C GLY A 88 1.21 0.07 20.38
N SER A 89 0.77 -1.10 19.90
CA SER A 89 1.46 -2.36 20.19
C SER A 89 2.81 -2.43 19.48
N ALA A 90 3.90 -2.49 20.25
CA ALA A 90 5.28 -2.49 19.77
C ALA A 90 5.93 -3.88 19.70
N ASP A 91 5.36 -4.84 20.44
CA ASP A 91 5.92 -6.16 20.75
C ASP A 91 5.32 -7.31 19.92
N VAL A 92 4.52 -6.98 18.89
CA VAL A 92 3.92 -7.96 17.99
C VAL A 92 5.00 -8.65 17.17
N LYS A 93 4.98 -9.98 17.12
CA LYS A 93 5.90 -10.77 16.29
C LYS A 93 5.31 -11.01 14.89
N PRO A 94 6.13 -10.92 13.83
CA PRO A 94 5.67 -11.24 12.49
C PRO A 94 5.51 -12.75 12.31
N ASN A 95 4.56 -13.14 11.46
CA ASN A 95 4.44 -14.49 10.93
C ASN A 95 5.01 -14.50 9.50
N HIS A 96 6.08 -15.26 9.25
CA HIS A 96 6.79 -15.27 7.95
C HIS A 96 7.16 -13.87 7.43
N GLY A 97 7.57 -12.97 8.32
CA GLY A 97 7.93 -11.59 7.98
C GLY A 97 6.75 -10.61 7.87
N ILE A 98 5.52 -11.09 8.02
CA ILE A 98 4.30 -10.27 7.92
C ILE A 98 3.74 -10.03 9.32
N PHE A 99 3.57 -8.76 9.69
CA PHE A 99 3.00 -8.39 10.97
C PHE A 99 1.47 -8.45 10.91
N PRO A 100 0.80 -9.23 11.78
CA PRO A 100 -0.65 -9.29 11.77
C PRO A 100 -1.32 -8.02 12.30
N SER A 101 -0.61 -7.29 13.16
CA SER A 101 -1.03 -6.05 13.82
C SER A 101 0.19 -5.32 14.39
N GLY A 102 -0.01 -4.21 15.10
CA GLY A 102 1.04 -3.43 15.73
C GLY A 102 1.45 -2.21 14.92
N LEU A 103 2.35 -1.42 15.49
CA LEU A 103 2.84 -0.17 14.89
C LEU A 103 3.50 -0.37 13.52
N GLN A 104 4.04 -1.56 13.26
CA GLN A 104 4.59 -1.95 11.95
C GLN A 104 3.53 -1.90 10.84
N CYS A 105 2.24 -2.03 11.16
CA CYS A 105 1.17 -1.95 10.18
C CYS A 105 0.77 -0.51 9.80
N VAL A 106 1.41 0.52 10.40
CA VAL A 106 1.11 1.94 10.13
C VAL A 106 1.97 2.41 8.95
N THR A 107 1.35 3.08 7.99
CA THR A 107 2.04 3.65 6.83
C THR A 107 1.55 5.06 6.52
N ILE A 108 2.42 5.86 5.90
CA ILE A 108 2.09 7.15 5.30
C ILE A 108 2.10 6.93 3.79
N LEU A 109 1.01 7.28 3.11
CA LEU A 109 0.82 7.01 1.69
C LEU A 109 0.68 8.32 0.93
N ILE A 110 1.55 8.53 -0.05
CA ILE A 110 1.47 9.68 -0.97
C ILE A 110 1.53 9.14 -2.39
N GLY A 111 0.40 9.15 -3.09
CA GLY A 111 0.27 8.67 -4.45
C GLY A 111 0.01 9.81 -5.41
N VAL A 112 0.78 9.87 -6.49
CA VAL A 112 0.62 10.85 -7.57
C VAL A 112 0.07 10.14 -8.80
N TYR A 113 -0.96 10.70 -9.40
CA TYR A 113 -1.63 10.15 -10.58
C TYR A 113 -1.83 11.21 -11.67
N ASP A 114 -2.04 10.75 -12.89
CA ASP A 114 -2.40 11.60 -14.03
C ASP A 114 -3.89 11.95 -13.97
N ILE A 115 -4.24 13.23 -13.92
CA ILE A 115 -5.64 13.67 -13.76
C ILE A 115 -6.50 13.40 -15.00
N GLN A 116 -5.90 13.26 -16.19
CA GLN A 116 -6.62 13.04 -17.44
C GLN A 116 -6.93 11.56 -17.66
N THR A 117 -6.00 10.68 -17.30
CA THR A 117 -6.12 9.23 -17.53
C THR A 117 -6.48 8.44 -16.27
N GLY A 118 -6.24 9.01 -15.08
CA GLY A 118 -6.39 8.35 -13.80
C GLY A 118 -5.30 7.37 -13.44
N VAL A 119 -4.25 7.23 -14.25
CA VAL A 119 -3.17 6.26 -14.04
C VAL A 119 -2.23 6.75 -12.94
N PRO A 120 -1.86 5.92 -11.95
CA PRO A 120 -0.90 6.32 -10.93
C PRO A 120 0.53 6.30 -11.52
N LEU A 121 1.27 7.39 -11.25
CA LEU A 121 2.57 7.70 -11.84
C LEU A 121 3.71 7.54 -10.84
N MET A 122 3.55 8.07 -9.62
CA MET A 122 4.56 8.04 -8.57
C MET A 122 3.93 7.66 -7.23
N GLY A 123 4.69 7.00 -6.38
CA GLY A 123 4.20 6.61 -5.06
C GLY A 123 5.30 6.64 -4.03
N VAL A 124 4.94 7.07 -2.83
CA VAL A 124 5.76 6.98 -1.62
C VAL A 124 4.96 6.26 -0.54
N ILE A 125 5.56 5.23 0.05
CA ILE A 125 5.09 4.57 1.26
C ILE A 125 6.17 4.76 2.32
N ASN A 126 5.88 5.48 3.39
CA ASN A 126 6.78 5.56 4.53
C ASN A 126 6.20 4.78 5.71
N GLN A 127 6.94 3.77 6.18
CA GLN A 127 6.60 3.00 7.38
C GLN A 127 7.37 3.61 8.57
N PRO A 128 6.73 4.34 9.50
CA PRO A 128 7.45 5.08 10.55
C PRO A 128 8.07 4.14 11.61
N PHE A 129 7.46 2.97 11.81
CA PHE A 129 7.76 2.06 12.92
C PHE A 129 8.22 0.69 12.42
N VAL A 130 9.44 0.56 11.92
CA VAL A 130 9.97 -0.70 11.38
C VAL A 130 10.67 -1.49 12.48
N SER A 131 11.65 -0.85 13.13
CA SER A 131 12.47 -1.46 14.18
C SER A 131 12.61 -0.48 15.35
N GLN A 132 12.47 -1.00 16.56
CA GLN A 132 12.69 -0.24 17.79
C GLN A 132 14.02 -0.64 18.42
N ASP A 133 14.83 0.34 18.80
CA ASP A 133 15.97 0.13 19.67
C ASP A 133 15.47 -0.02 21.11
N LEU A 134 15.63 -1.20 21.72
CA LEU A 134 15.12 -1.49 23.06
C LEU A 134 15.84 -0.72 24.19
N SER A 135 17.03 -0.18 23.93
CA SER A 135 17.78 0.60 24.92
C SER A 135 17.38 2.07 24.93
N THR A 136 17.10 2.64 23.75
CA THR A 136 16.73 4.06 23.62
C THR A 136 15.23 4.27 23.42
N LEU A 137 14.48 3.19 23.20
CA LEU A 137 13.06 3.16 22.82
C LEU A 137 12.73 3.90 21.51
N ARG A 138 13.75 4.32 20.74
CA ARG A 138 13.58 5.04 19.48
C ARG A 138 13.23 4.09 18.35
N TRP A 139 12.32 4.55 17.50
CA TRP A 139 11.95 3.86 16.28
C TRP A 139 12.78 4.33 15.10
N LYS A 140 13.08 3.40 14.20
CA LYS A 140 13.58 3.67 12.86
C LYS A 140 12.52 3.27 11.85
N GLY A 141 12.26 4.15 10.89
CA GLY A 141 11.34 3.92 9.78
C GLY A 141 12.05 3.45 8.52
N HIS A 142 11.26 3.22 7.47
CA HIS A 142 11.74 2.91 6.13
C HIS A 142 10.82 3.57 5.10
N CYS A 143 11.42 4.18 4.08
CA CYS A 143 10.71 4.85 2.99
C CYS A 143 10.87 4.04 1.70
N TYR A 144 9.75 3.76 1.04
CA TYR A 144 9.67 3.08 -0.24
C TYR A 144 9.11 4.04 -1.29
N TRP A 145 9.67 4.03 -2.48
CA TRP A 145 9.20 4.88 -3.57
C TRP A 145 9.26 4.17 -4.91
N GLY A 146 8.51 4.68 -5.88
CA GLY A 146 8.49 4.20 -7.24
C GLY A 146 7.91 5.21 -8.21
N LEU A 147 8.37 5.17 -9.46
CA LEU A 147 7.94 6.01 -10.57
C LEU A 147 7.77 5.15 -11.83
N SER A 148 6.63 5.31 -12.49
CA SER A 148 6.30 4.72 -13.79
C SER A 148 5.78 5.82 -14.71
N TYR A 149 6.64 6.32 -15.61
CA TYR A 149 6.29 7.41 -16.52
C TYR A 149 6.99 7.25 -17.87
N ARG A 150 6.21 7.20 -18.97
CA ARG A 150 6.70 7.13 -20.36
C ARG A 150 7.79 6.07 -20.61
N GLY A 151 7.64 4.89 -20.02
CA GLY A 151 8.58 3.78 -20.16
C GLY A 151 9.73 3.78 -19.14
N THR A 152 9.95 4.89 -18.43
CA THR A 152 10.85 4.94 -17.28
C THR A 152 10.16 4.29 -16.09
N ASN A 153 10.77 3.23 -15.56
CA ASN A 153 10.29 2.49 -14.40
C ASN A 153 11.44 2.33 -13.41
N ILE A 154 11.29 2.93 -12.23
CA ILE A 154 12.30 2.94 -11.17
C ILE A 154 11.62 2.82 -9.81
N TYR A 155 12.30 2.23 -8.84
CA TYR A 155 11.78 2.03 -7.49
C TYR A 155 12.91 1.77 -6.49
N SER A 156 12.62 1.95 -5.20
CA SER A 156 13.62 1.96 -4.13
C SER A 156 14.08 0.58 -3.64
N LEU A 157 13.33 -0.48 -3.93
CA LEU A 157 13.69 -1.83 -3.47
C LEU A 157 14.94 -2.34 -4.20
N PRO A 158 15.95 -2.86 -3.48
CA PRO A 158 17.10 -3.46 -4.12
C PRO A 158 16.66 -4.65 -5.00
N PRO A 159 17.32 -4.88 -6.15
CA PRO A 159 17.09 -6.10 -6.92
C PRO A 159 17.25 -7.30 -5.99
N LEU A 160 16.31 -8.25 -6.04
CA LEU A 160 16.44 -9.53 -5.35
C LEU A 160 17.67 -10.22 -5.91
N ILE A 161 18.85 -10.01 -5.31
CA ILE A 161 20.03 -10.82 -5.58
C ILE A 161 19.63 -12.22 -5.14
N SER A 162 19.41 -13.10 -6.12
CA SER A 162 19.27 -14.52 -5.88
C SER A 162 20.49 -14.98 -5.09
N LYS A 163 20.38 -15.11 -3.76
CA LYS A 163 21.37 -15.82 -2.95
C LYS A 163 21.25 -17.31 -3.28
N ARG A 164 21.71 -17.68 -4.47
CA ARG A 164 22.37 -18.97 -4.68
C ARG A 164 23.86 -18.69 -4.50
N ASN A 165 24.51 -19.55 -3.71
CA ASN A 165 25.90 -19.53 -3.21
C ASN A 165 25.98 -18.99 -1.77
N GLY A 166 26.34 -19.77 -0.74
CA GLY A 166 26.71 -21.18 -0.65
C GLY A 166 27.42 -21.43 0.69
N SER A 167 27.10 -22.53 1.38
CA SER A 167 28.01 -23.26 2.29
C SER A 167 27.28 -24.45 2.94
N GLU A 168 27.20 -25.57 2.23
CA GLU A 168 27.15 -26.90 2.87
C GLU A 168 28.14 -27.84 2.14
N PRO A 169 28.78 -28.78 2.85
CA PRO A 169 29.94 -29.50 2.34
C PRO A 169 29.58 -30.53 1.29
N GLN A 170 30.43 -30.63 0.26
CA GLN A 170 30.33 -31.61 -0.82
C GLN A 170 30.30 -33.06 -0.30
N GLY A 171 29.21 -33.75 -0.64
CA GLY A 171 29.08 -35.21 -0.57
C GLY A 171 28.43 -35.74 -1.84
N GLN A 172 29.28 -36.21 -2.76
CA GLN A 172 29.06 -37.17 -3.85
C GLN A 172 28.01 -36.91 -4.95
N LEU A 173 28.57 -36.85 -6.17
CA LEU A 173 27.94 -36.93 -7.48
C LEU A 173 27.05 -38.17 -7.63
N THR A 174 25.80 -37.97 -8.04
CA THR A 174 25.14 -38.83 -9.02
C THR A 174 24.38 -37.94 -9.99
N GLY A 175 24.65 -38.11 -11.28
CA GLY A 175 24.03 -37.33 -12.35
C GLY A 175 22.56 -37.67 -12.45
N ASN A 176 21.70 -36.66 -12.49
CA ASN A 176 20.35 -36.75 -13.02
C ASN A 176 20.07 -35.46 -13.81
N THR A 177 19.80 -35.66 -15.09
CA THR A 177 19.15 -34.73 -16.00
C THR A 177 18.02 -34.02 -15.27
N ARG A 178 18.14 -32.70 -15.04
CA ARG A 178 17.03 -31.90 -14.51
C ARG A 178 16.02 -31.73 -15.63
N SER A 179 15.07 -32.65 -15.69
CA SER A 179 13.72 -32.33 -16.15
C SER A 179 13.25 -31.11 -15.37
N GLU A 180 12.77 -30.10 -16.10
CA GLU A 180 11.95 -29.02 -15.57
C GLU A 180 10.63 -29.63 -15.07
N GLU A 181 10.67 -30.30 -13.91
CA GLU A 181 9.47 -30.67 -13.20
C GLU A 181 8.85 -29.37 -12.67
N GLU A 182 7.71 -29.01 -13.24
CA GLU A 182 6.82 -27.95 -12.80
C GLU A 182 6.52 -28.10 -11.30
N SER A 183 7.36 -27.51 -10.44
CA SER A 183 6.99 -27.37 -9.04
C SER A 183 5.76 -26.47 -9.01
N SER A 184 4.59 -27.03 -8.68
CA SER A 184 3.34 -26.29 -8.51
C SER A 184 3.58 -25.13 -7.55
N HIS A 185 3.78 -23.92 -8.07
CA HIS A 185 4.08 -22.76 -7.26
C HIS A 185 2.85 -22.43 -6.42
N VAL A 186 2.91 -22.75 -5.12
CA VAL A 186 1.84 -22.42 -4.19
C VAL A 186 1.86 -20.92 -3.94
N PHE A 187 0.79 -20.23 -4.33
CA PHE A 187 0.65 -18.79 -4.12
C PHE A 187 0.59 -18.45 -2.63
N SER A 188 0.92 -17.21 -2.32
CA SER A 188 0.76 -16.61 -1.00
C SER A 188 -0.07 -15.35 -1.07
N ALA A 189 -1.00 -15.21 -0.13
CA ALA A 189 -1.92 -14.09 -0.08
C ALA A 189 -1.86 -13.39 1.28
N VAL A 190 -1.98 -12.06 1.28
CA VAL A 190 -2.35 -11.30 2.49
C VAL A 190 -3.78 -10.81 2.37
N ILE A 191 -4.54 -10.87 3.47
CA ILE A 191 -5.96 -10.48 3.52
C ILE A 191 -6.29 -9.69 4.78
N SER A 192 -7.43 -8.99 4.76
CA SER A 192 -8.02 -8.44 5.99
C SER A 192 -8.58 -9.54 6.89
N THR A 193 -8.69 -9.27 8.20
CA THR A 193 -9.44 -10.13 9.12
C THR A 193 -10.91 -10.23 8.73
N SER A 194 -11.48 -9.13 8.23
CA SER A 194 -12.87 -8.96 7.79
C SER A 194 -13.19 -9.54 6.41
N GLU A 195 -12.26 -10.23 5.76
CA GLU A 195 -12.46 -10.78 4.42
C GLU A 195 -13.63 -11.79 4.36
N LYS A 196 -14.32 -11.90 3.22
CA LYS A 196 -15.47 -12.79 3.03
C LYS A 196 -15.07 -14.26 3.14
N GLU A 197 -15.94 -15.07 3.74
CA GLU A 197 -15.65 -16.50 3.94
C GLU A 197 -15.55 -17.27 2.63
N THR A 198 -16.29 -16.86 1.60
CA THR A 198 -16.19 -17.42 0.25
C THR A 198 -14.82 -17.19 -0.37
N ILE A 199 -14.26 -15.98 -0.23
CA ILE A 199 -12.92 -15.64 -0.71
C ILE A 199 -11.87 -16.41 0.10
N LYS A 200 -11.99 -16.45 1.43
CA LYS A 200 -11.08 -17.24 2.30
C LYS A 200 -11.07 -18.72 1.91
N ALA A 201 -12.23 -19.33 1.72
CA ALA A 201 -12.35 -20.73 1.34
C ALA A 201 -11.68 -21.02 -0.03
N ALA A 202 -11.87 -20.14 -1.01
CA ALA A 202 -11.23 -20.27 -2.32
C ALA A 202 -9.70 -20.10 -2.20
N LEU A 203 -9.24 -19.07 -1.48
CA LEU A 203 -7.81 -18.87 -1.21
C LEU A 203 -7.17 -20.07 -0.53
N SER A 204 -7.84 -20.72 0.44
CA SER A 204 -7.28 -21.89 1.14
C SER A 204 -6.96 -23.05 0.20
N ARG A 205 -7.68 -23.15 -0.93
CA ARG A 205 -7.41 -24.16 -1.96
C ARG A 205 -6.27 -23.76 -2.90
N VAL A 206 -6.05 -22.46 -3.11
CA VAL A 206 -5.03 -21.91 -4.02
C VAL A 206 -3.67 -21.70 -3.32
N CYS A 207 -3.71 -21.20 -2.08
CA CYS A 207 -2.55 -20.78 -1.30
C CYS A 207 -2.19 -21.75 -0.17
N GLY A 208 -3.06 -22.72 0.15
CA GLY A 208 -2.91 -23.58 1.33
C GLY A 208 -2.77 -22.74 2.60
N ASP A 209 -1.74 -23.03 3.40
CA ASP A 209 -1.46 -22.32 4.65
C ASP A 209 -0.77 -20.96 4.46
N ARG A 210 -0.46 -20.56 3.21
CA ARG A 210 0.24 -19.30 2.90
C ARG A 210 -0.73 -18.12 2.78
N ILE A 211 -1.72 -18.07 3.68
CA ILE A 211 -2.68 -16.96 3.79
C ILE A 211 -2.42 -16.22 5.09
N PHE A 212 -2.00 -14.98 4.96
CA PHE A 212 -1.62 -14.12 6.07
C PHE A 212 -2.69 -13.08 6.32
N ARG A 213 -2.96 -12.79 7.59
CA ARG A 213 -3.85 -11.69 7.98
C ARG A 213 -3.00 -10.53 8.45
N ALA A 214 -3.31 -9.32 8.00
CA ALA A 214 -2.62 -8.10 8.43
C ALA A 214 -3.54 -6.88 8.47
N ALA A 215 -3.27 -5.99 9.43
CA ALA A 215 -3.88 -4.67 9.51
C ALA A 215 -3.23 -3.67 8.52
N GLY A 216 -3.89 -2.53 8.26
CA GLY A 216 -3.40 -1.47 7.37
C GLY A 216 -3.54 -1.80 5.88
N ALA A 217 -4.23 -0.96 5.11
CA ALA A 217 -4.40 -1.18 3.68
C ALA A 217 -3.08 -0.93 2.93
N GLY A 218 -2.37 0.13 3.31
CA GLY A 218 -1.04 0.46 2.83
C GLY A 218 -0.02 -0.61 3.21
N TYR A 219 -0.05 -1.11 4.45
CA TYR A 219 0.86 -2.17 4.89
C TYR A 219 0.66 -3.49 4.13
N LYS A 220 -0.59 -3.93 3.90
CA LYS A 220 -0.86 -5.12 3.08
C LYS A 220 -0.34 -4.97 1.65
N SER A 221 -0.51 -3.78 1.06
CA SER A 221 0.04 -3.48 -0.26
C SER A 221 1.57 -3.46 -0.25
N LEU A 222 2.18 -2.96 0.83
CA LEU A 222 3.62 -2.97 1.04
C LEU A 222 4.18 -4.40 1.12
N CYS A 223 3.46 -5.34 1.74
CA CYS A 223 3.86 -6.75 1.75
C CYS A 223 3.99 -7.33 0.33
N VAL A 224 3.09 -6.93 -0.58
CA VAL A 224 3.17 -7.31 -2.01
C VAL A 224 4.37 -6.62 -2.64
N VAL A 225 4.53 -5.30 -2.47
CA VAL A 225 5.68 -4.51 -2.99
C VAL A 225 7.02 -5.15 -2.58
N GLN A 226 7.18 -5.52 -1.32
CA GLN A 226 8.38 -6.17 -0.79
C GLN A 226 8.57 -7.62 -1.28
N GLY A 227 7.53 -8.25 -1.83
CA GLY A 227 7.56 -9.67 -2.23
C GLY A 227 7.48 -10.63 -1.05
N LEU A 228 6.90 -10.20 0.07
CA LEU A 228 6.60 -11.08 1.21
C LEU A 228 5.42 -12.01 0.90
N VAL A 229 4.51 -11.55 0.04
CA VAL A 229 3.39 -12.31 -0.52
C VAL A 229 3.26 -12.06 -2.01
N ASP A 230 2.63 -12.98 -2.74
CA ASP A 230 2.38 -12.84 -4.18
C ASP A 230 1.21 -11.87 -4.46
N VAL A 231 0.16 -11.92 -3.64
CA VAL A 231 -1.05 -11.13 -3.82
C VAL A 231 -1.58 -10.53 -2.51
N TYR A 232 -2.19 -9.35 -2.61
CA TYR A 232 -3.10 -8.81 -1.60
C TYR A 232 -4.48 -8.76 -2.22
N ILE A 233 -5.45 -9.46 -1.61
CA ILE A 233 -6.86 -9.41 -2.02
C ILE A 233 -7.72 -8.79 -0.93
N PHE A 234 -8.67 -7.97 -1.36
CA PHE A 234 -9.68 -7.36 -0.51
C PHE A 234 -11.01 -7.32 -1.25
N SER A 235 -12.09 -7.88 -0.70
CA SER A 235 -13.37 -7.99 -1.42
C SER A 235 -14.49 -7.04 -1.01
N GLU A 236 -14.21 -6.11 -0.09
CA GLU A 236 -15.17 -5.11 0.38
C GLU A 236 -14.90 -3.73 -0.23
N ASP A 237 -15.89 -2.84 -0.10
CA ASP A 237 -15.86 -1.49 -0.68
C ASP A 237 -15.26 -0.43 0.29
N THR A 238 -14.53 -0.87 1.31
CA THR A 238 -14.03 0.00 2.40
C THR A 238 -12.55 0.37 2.27
N THR A 239 -12.00 0.26 1.06
CA THR A 239 -10.73 0.89 0.69
C THR A 239 -10.99 2.04 -0.27
N PHE A 240 -10.13 3.05 -0.27
CA PHE A 240 -10.31 4.28 -1.02
C PHE A 240 -9.09 4.59 -1.92
N LYS A 241 -9.21 5.63 -2.73
CA LYS A 241 -8.13 6.08 -3.63
C LYS A 241 -6.83 6.38 -2.88
N TRP A 242 -6.90 7.00 -1.69
CA TRP A 242 -5.73 7.30 -0.87
C TRP A 242 -5.05 6.05 -0.28
N ASP A 243 -5.78 4.97 -0.01
CA ASP A 243 -5.21 3.72 0.51
C ASP A 243 -4.36 2.95 -0.51
N SER A 244 -4.59 3.21 -1.80
CA SER A 244 -4.11 2.35 -2.90
C SER A 244 -3.20 3.06 -3.90
N CYS A 245 -3.38 4.37 -4.13
CA CYS A 245 -2.66 5.11 -5.19
C CYS A 245 -1.13 4.99 -5.08
N ALA A 246 -0.58 5.22 -3.89
CA ALA A 246 0.86 5.17 -3.67
C ALA A 246 1.45 3.79 -3.96
N ALA A 247 0.85 2.75 -3.38
CA ALA A 247 1.32 1.38 -3.58
C ALA A 247 1.12 0.90 -5.02
N HIS A 248 0.01 1.28 -5.66
CA HIS A 248 -0.24 0.95 -7.06
C HIS A 248 0.84 1.57 -7.98
N ALA A 249 1.22 2.84 -7.77
CA ALA A 249 2.31 3.45 -8.54
C ALA A 249 3.63 2.67 -8.42
N ILE A 250 3.99 2.26 -7.20
CA ILE A 250 5.21 1.46 -6.95
C ILE A 250 5.10 0.10 -7.66
N LEU A 251 3.97 -0.60 -7.51
CA LEU A 251 3.76 -1.90 -8.17
C LEU A 251 3.85 -1.80 -9.70
N ARG A 252 3.35 -0.72 -10.29
CA ARG A 252 3.46 -0.48 -11.75
C ARG A 252 4.90 -0.34 -12.20
N ALA A 253 5.72 0.39 -11.44
CA ALA A 253 7.16 0.50 -11.72
C ALA A 253 7.88 -0.87 -11.66
N MET A 254 7.28 -1.86 -11.01
CA MET A 254 7.80 -3.23 -10.91
C MET A 254 7.22 -4.20 -11.94
N GLY A 255 6.33 -3.74 -12.84
CA GLY A 255 5.60 -4.58 -13.80
C GLY A 255 4.30 -5.20 -13.28
N GLY A 256 3.88 -4.80 -12.07
CA GLY A 256 2.64 -5.19 -11.43
C GLY A 256 1.55 -4.13 -11.53
N GLY A 257 0.61 -4.16 -10.59
CA GLY A 257 -0.49 -3.20 -10.53
C GLY A 257 -1.48 -3.48 -9.41
N MET A 258 -2.62 -2.80 -9.47
CA MET A 258 -3.81 -3.10 -8.68
C MET A 258 -5.03 -3.12 -9.58
N VAL A 259 -5.78 -4.22 -9.54
CA VAL A 259 -6.97 -4.43 -10.37
C VAL A 259 -8.24 -4.47 -9.54
N ASP A 260 -9.37 -4.12 -10.15
CA ASP A 260 -10.70 -4.30 -9.58
C ASP A 260 -11.02 -5.81 -9.49
N LEU A 261 -11.28 -6.30 -8.27
CA LEU A 261 -11.54 -7.72 -8.04
C LEU A 261 -12.83 -8.16 -8.73
N LYS A 262 -13.92 -7.40 -8.60
CA LYS A 262 -15.22 -7.76 -9.14
C LYS A 262 -15.20 -7.82 -10.66
N GLU A 263 -14.57 -6.84 -11.31
CA GLU A 263 -14.40 -6.85 -12.76
C GLU A 263 -13.54 -8.02 -13.23
N CYS A 264 -12.47 -8.36 -12.50
CA CYS A 264 -11.66 -9.55 -12.80
C CYS A 264 -12.49 -10.85 -12.74
N LEU A 265 -13.36 -10.99 -11.73
CA LEU A 265 -14.21 -12.18 -11.57
C LEU A 265 -15.33 -12.26 -12.63
N ALA A 266 -15.75 -11.13 -13.19
CA ALA A 266 -16.76 -11.08 -14.26
C ALA A 266 -16.16 -11.16 -15.68
N ARG A 267 -14.84 -10.99 -15.82
CA ARG A 267 -14.14 -10.96 -17.10
C ARG A 267 -14.15 -12.34 -17.76
N ASN A 268 -14.35 -12.37 -19.08
CA ASN A 268 -14.07 -13.55 -19.90
C ASN A 268 -12.60 -13.49 -20.39
N PRO A 269 -11.71 -14.41 -19.97
CA PRO A 269 -10.30 -14.41 -20.37
C PRO A 269 -10.08 -14.52 -21.88
N GLU A 270 -11.00 -15.16 -22.61
CA GLU A 270 -10.87 -15.40 -24.06
C GLU A 270 -11.07 -14.14 -24.90
N ARG A 271 -11.62 -13.06 -24.32
CA ARG A 271 -11.85 -11.80 -25.03
C ARG A 271 -10.61 -10.92 -25.17
N GLY A 272 -9.47 -11.33 -24.59
CA GLY A 272 -8.19 -10.60 -24.71
C GLY A 272 -8.22 -9.18 -24.16
N LEU A 273 -9.13 -8.89 -23.22
CA LEU A 273 -9.25 -7.57 -22.60
C LEU A 273 -8.14 -7.35 -21.57
N ASP A 274 -7.59 -6.14 -21.55
CA ASP A 274 -6.63 -5.71 -20.54
C ASP A 274 -7.20 -5.91 -19.12
N LEU A 275 -6.29 -6.14 -18.17
CA LEU A 275 -6.65 -6.23 -16.76
C LEU A 275 -7.29 -4.91 -16.28
N PRO A 276 -8.42 -4.94 -15.56
CA PRO A 276 -9.14 -3.75 -15.14
C PRO A 276 -8.39 -3.03 -14.00
N GLN A 277 -7.38 -2.22 -14.36
CA GLN A 277 -6.58 -1.47 -13.40
C GLN A 277 -7.43 -0.45 -12.65
N LEU A 278 -7.15 -0.24 -11.37
CA LEU A 278 -7.73 0.86 -10.61
C LEU A 278 -7.30 2.21 -11.21
N VAL A 279 -8.27 3.12 -11.33
CA VAL A 279 -8.07 4.51 -11.73
C VAL A 279 -8.43 5.48 -10.59
N TYR A 280 -7.81 6.65 -10.61
CA TYR A 280 -7.80 7.59 -9.47
C TYR A 280 -8.44 8.95 -9.73
N HIS A 281 -8.87 9.22 -10.96
CA HIS A 281 -9.48 10.48 -11.41
C HIS A 281 -11.02 10.49 -11.41
N VAL A 282 -11.66 9.33 -11.34
CA VAL A 282 -13.13 9.20 -11.44
C VAL A 282 -13.74 8.81 -10.11
N GLU A 283 -14.91 9.36 -9.85
CA GLU A 283 -15.72 9.03 -8.69
C GLU A 283 -16.77 7.98 -9.00
N ASN A 284 -17.26 7.33 -7.95
CA ASN A 284 -18.40 6.44 -8.02
C ASN A 284 -19.68 7.25 -8.18
N VAL A 285 -20.27 7.21 -9.37
CA VAL A 285 -21.55 7.88 -9.67
C VAL A 285 -22.63 7.42 -8.68
N GLY A 286 -23.36 8.40 -8.13
CA GLY A 286 -24.46 8.17 -7.18
C GLY A 286 -24.04 7.87 -5.73
N ALA A 287 -22.73 7.78 -5.43
CA ALA A 287 -22.25 7.71 -4.05
C ALA A 287 -22.20 9.11 -3.41
N SER A 288 -22.22 9.17 -2.07
CA SER A 288 -22.14 10.41 -1.30
C SER A 288 -20.95 10.39 -0.34
N GLY A 289 -20.52 11.57 0.12
CA GLY A 289 -19.41 11.69 1.06
C GLY A 289 -18.11 11.07 0.55
N VAL A 290 -17.45 10.30 1.41
CA VAL A 290 -16.17 9.62 1.13
C VAL A 290 -16.32 8.46 0.15
N ASP A 291 -17.51 7.86 0.06
CA ASP A 291 -17.78 6.68 -0.78
C ASP A 291 -17.71 6.98 -2.29
N ARG A 292 -17.72 8.27 -2.66
CA ARG A 292 -17.37 8.75 -4.00
C ARG A 292 -15.99 8.26 -4.46
N TRP A 293 -15.09 8.05 -3.51
CA TRP A 293 -13.69 7.70 -3.77
C TRP A 293 -13.33 6.27 -3.32
N ALA A 294 -14.33 5.45 -2.99
CA ALA A 294 -14.12 4.05 -2.65
C ALA A 294 -13.68 3.21 -3.87
N ASN A 295 -12.86 2.19 -3.64
CA ASN A 295 -12.59 1.13 -4.60
C ASN A 295 -13.72 0.10 -4.50
N LYS A 296 -14.84 0.39 -5.15
CA LYS A 296 -16.00 -0.52 -5.20
C LYS A 296 -15.62 -1.83 -5.89
N GLY A 297 -16.17 -2.94 -5.42
CA GLY A 297 -15.88 -4.27 -5.96
C GLY A 297 -14.62 -4.91 -5.37
N GLY A 298 -13.87 -4.19 -4.54
CA GLY A 298 -12.62 -4.68 -3.96
C GLY A 298 -11.44 -4.59 -4.94
N LEU A 299 -10.29 -5.13 -4.51
CA LEU A 299 -9.04 -5.04 -5.26
C LEU A 299 -8.18 -6.30 -5.14
N ILE A 300 -7.30 -6.47 -6.12
CA ILE A 300 -6.14 -7.36 -6.04
C ILE A 300 -4.88 -6.55 -6.37
N ALA A 301 -3.91 -6.53 -5.46
CA ALA A 301 -2.57 -5.99 -5.71
C ALA A 301 -1.58 -7.12 -6.01
N TYR A 302 -0.71 -6.92 -6.99
CA TYR A 302 0.19 -7.94 -7.51
C TYR A 302 1.47 -7.33 -8.10
N ARG A 303 2.56 -8.10 -8.15
CA ARG A 303 3.85 -7.68 -8.76
C ARG A 303 4.07 -8.13 -10.20
N SER A 304 3.39 -9.19 -10.64
CA SER A 304 3.58 -9.76 -11.98
C SER A 304 2.23 -10.10 -12.62
N SER A 305 1.94 -9.49 -13.77
CA SER A 305 0.70 -9.75 -14.52
C SER A 305 0.54 -11.22 -14.88
N LYS A 306 1.65 -11.89 -15.26
CA LYS A 306 1.66 -13.33 -15.55
C LYS A 306 1.23 -14.15 -14.33
N GLN A 307 1.76 -13.83 -13.15
CA GLN A 307 1.38 -14.52 -11.91
C GLN A 307 -0.08 -14.25 -11.53
N LEU A 308 -0.56 -13.02 -11.74
CA LEU A 308 -1.95 -12.68 -11.48
C LEU A 308 -2.91 -13.50 -12.35
N GLU A 309 -2.65 -13.65 -13.65
CA GLU A 309 -3.53 -14.41 -14.54
C GLU A 309 -3.61 -15.91 -14.14
N THR A 310 -2.47 -16.51 -13.78
CA THR A 310 -2.46 -17.87 -13.21
C THR A 310 -3.24 -17.93 -11.90
N PHE A 311 -3.04 -16.97 -11.00
CA PHE A 311 -3.74 -16.89 -9.72
C PHE A 311 -5.26 -16.74 -9.89
N LEU A 312 -5.71 -15.84 -10.76
CA LEU A 312 -7.13 -15.60 -11.04
C LEU A 312 -7.80 -16.86 -11.61
N SER A 313 -7.13 -17.55 -12.53
CA SER A 313 -7.63 -18.81 -13.10
C SER A 313 -7.90 -19.86 -12.02
N LEU A 314 -6.98 -20.00 -11.06
CA LEU A 314 -7.14 -20.93 -9.93
C LEU A 314 -8.20 -20.44 -8.92
N LEU A 315 -8.24 -19.14 -8.64
CA LEU A 315 -9.21 -18.56 -7.71
C LEU A 315 -10.64 -18.76 -8.21
N ILE A 316 -10.91 -18.45 -9.48
CA ILE A 316 -12.24 -18.56 -10.10
C ILE A 316 -12.75 -20.01 -10.08
N GLN A 317 -11.88 -20.99 -10.35
CA GLN A 317 -12.24 -22.42 -10.28
C GLN A 317 -12.65 -22.87 -8.87
N ASN A 318 -12.18 -22.17 -7.83
CA ASN A 318 -12.41 -22.52 -6.44
C ASN A 318 -13.47 -21.66 -5.75
N LEU A 319 -13.98 -20.63 -6.43
CA LEU A 319 -15.13 -19.87 -5.97
C LEU A 319 -16.43 -20.65 -6.23
N PRO A 320 -17.44 -20.49 -5.37
CA PRO A 320 -18.78 -21.00 -5.69
C PRO A 320 -19.25 -20.38 -7.01
N PRO A 321 -20.09 -21.09 -7.80
CA PRO A 321 -20.74 -20.49 -8.95
C PRO A 321 -21.41 -19.19 -8.50
N ALA A 322 -21.20 -18.10 -9.22
CA ALA A 322 -21.93 -16.87 -8.95
C ALA A 322 -23.41 -17.22 -8.96
N ASP A 323 -24.10 -17.01 -7.84
CA ASP A 323 -25.54 -17.23 -7.77
C ASP A 323 -26.17 -16.42 -8.90
N THR A 324 -26.66 -17.12 -9.93
CA THR A 324 -27.52 -16.56 -10.96
C THR A 324 -28.86 -16.24 -10.32
N HIS A 325 -28.90 -15.24 -9.45
CA HIS A 325 -30.13 -14.66 -8.96
C HIS A 325 -30.46 -13.42 -9.79
N ARG A 326 -31.61 -13.58 -10.46
CA ARG A 326 -32.36 -12.67 -11.33
C ARG A 326 -32.46 -11.24 -10.81
#